data_AF-A0A836BMZ2-F1
#
_entry.id   AF-A0A836BMZ2-F1
#
_cell.length_a   1.000
_cell.length_b   1.000
_cell.length_c   1.000
_cell.angle_alpha   90.00
_cell.angle_beta   90.00
_cell.angle_gamma   90.00
#
_symmetry.space_group_name_H-M   'P 1'
#
loop_
_entity.id
_entity.type
_entity.pdbx_description
1 polymer ?
#
loop_
_entity_poly.entity_id
_entity_poly.type
_entity_poly.pdbx_seq_one_letter_code
_entity_poly.pdbx_strand_id
1 'polypeptide(L)'
;MLWRQYGLWCMGLRHEYFTNKTISDPKHWVDLAPGSLDNYMLRNVLGEAVYHLPAGKLTEQHLHTARKMVADSVDVIVILEDSKLLARTLKWALGWCDVEMQACNPNLSHHNTGLPLDVPLFWPKHLESINRLDVQFFRYCAFLTQLDAIMYDVVEANVFDRCADWVRPEFNATVGCV
;
A
#
# COMPACT_ATOMS: atom_id res chain seq x y z
N MET A 1 -5.80 -25.99 -0.35
CA MET A 1 -7.18 -25.90 0.20
C MET A 1 -7.17 -25.77 1.73
N LEU A 2 -6.29 -24.93 2.32
CA LEU A 2 -6.07 -24.84 3.78
C LEU A 2 -6.71 -23.60 4.43
N TRP A 3 -6.74 -22.47 3.71
CA TRP A 3 -7.21 -21.20 4.25
C TRP A 3 -8.71 -21.14 4.58
N ARG A 4 -9.56 -21.86 3.84
CA ARG A 4 -11.02 -21.87 4.08
C ARG A 4 -11.39 -22.64 5.35
N GLN A 5 -10.74 -23.77 5.60
CA GLN A 5 -10.93 -24.53 6.84
C GLN A 5 -10.32 -23.80 8.04
N TYR A 6 -9.16 -23.17 7.87
CA TYR A 6 -8.56 -22.32 8.90
C TYR A 6 -9.46 -21.14 9.27
N GLY A 7 -10.03 -20.44 8.28
CA GLY A 7 -10.97 -19.35 8.51
C GLY A 7 -12.25 -19.78 9.25
N LEU A 8 -12.80 -20.95 8.91
CA LEU A 8 -13.96 -21.52 9.63
C LEU A 8 -13.61 -21.93 11.06
N TRP A 9 -12.40 -22.46 11.27
CA TRP A 9 -11.90 -22.81 12.60
C TRP A 9 -11.70 -21.57 13.49
N CYS A 10 -11.10 -20.51 12.95
CA CYS A 10 -10.98 -19.23 13.65
C CYS A 10 -12.35 -18.59 13.95
N MET A 11 -13.35 -18.77 13.08
CA MET A 11 -14.72 -18.32 13.36
C MET A 11 -15.36 -19.10 14.53
N GLY A 12 -15.08 -20.40 14.66
CA GLY A 12 -15.54 -21.21 15.80
C GLY A 12 -14.95 -20.76 17.13
N LEU A 13 -13.67 -20.37 17.14
CA LEU A 13 -12.95 -19.87 18.32
C LEU A 13 -13.09 -18.35 18.51
N ARG A 14 -13.95 -17.68 17.73
CA ARG A 14 -14.09 -16.22 17.77
C ARG A 14 -14.37 -15.71 19.17
N HIS A 15 -15.18 -16.42 19.95
CA HIS A 15 -15.54 -16.03 21.31
C HIS A 15 -14.38 -16.16 22.32
N GLU A 16 -13.34 -16.93 22.01
CA GLU A 16 -12.15 -17.11 22.85
C GLU A 16 -11.14 -15.96 22.63
N TYR A 17 -10.94 -15.55 21.38
CA TYR A 17 -9.98 -14.50 21.01
C TYR A 17 -10.61 -13.10 20.93
N PHE A 18 -11.88 -13.03 20.54
CA PHE A 18 -12.63 -11.79 20.30
C PHE A 18 -13.81 -11.69 21.29
N THR A 19 -13.48 -11.54 22.57
CA THR A 19 -14.47 -11.11 23.57
C THR A 19 -14.87 -9.66 23.31
N ASN A 20 -16.06 -9.23 23.74
CA ASN A 20 -16.48 -7.83 23.61
C ASN A 20 -15.48 -6.83 24.20
N LYS A 21 -14.68 -7.25 25.19
CA LYS A 21 -13.65 -6.45 25.83
C LYS A 21 -12.35 -6.38 25.01
N THR A 22 -11.94 -7.48 24.37
CA THR A 22 -10.71 -7.54 23.55
C THR A 22 -10.92 -6.92 22.16
N ILE A 23 -12.12 -7.02 21.58
CA ILE A 23 -12.46 -6.34 20.32
C ILE A 23 -12.34 -4.82 20.45
N SER A 24 -12.76 -4.26 21.59
CA SER A 24 -12.77 -2.82 21.82
C SER A 24 -11.45 -2.22 22.33
N ASP A 25 -10.45 -3.04 22.66
CA ASP A 25 -9.16 -2.56 23.21
C ASP A 25 -8.10 -2.45 22.11
N PRO A 26 -7.76 -1.24 21.64
CA PRO A 26 -6.76 -1.05 20.59
C PRO A 26 -5.37 -1.53 21.00
N LYS A 27 -5.05 -1.45 22.31
CA LYS A 27 -3.75 -1.88 22.82
C LYS A 27 -3.58 -3.39 22.69
N HIS A 28 -4.63 -4.15 22.98
CA HIS A 28 -4.62 -5.60 22.82
C HIS A 28 -4.25 -6.01 21.39
N TRP A 29 -4.83 -5.35 20.38
CA TRP A 29 -4.54 -5.64 18.97
C TRP A 29 -3.11 -5.29 18.59
N VAL A 30 -2.65 -4.11 19.00
CA VAL A 30 -1.27 -3.66 18.75
C VAL A 30 -0.25 -4.59 19.41
N ASP A 31 -0.53 -5.12 20.60
CA ASP A 31 0.34 -6.09 21.27
C ASP A 31 0.29 -7.48 20.60
N LEU A 32 -0.89 -7.90 20.12
CA LEU A 32 -1.09 -9.21 19.48
C LEU A 32 -0.47 -9.27 18.08
N ALA A 33 -0.60 -8.21 17.29
CA ALA A 33 -0.17 -8.14 15.90
C ALA A 33 0.56 -6.82 15.60
N PRO A 34 1.70 -6.54 16.27
CA PRO A 34 2.44 -5.29 16.09
C PRO A 34 2.90 -5.11 14.64
N GLY A 35 3.25 -6.22 13.97
CA GLY A 35 3.68 -6.24 12.58
C GLY A 35 2.67 -5.56 11.65
N SER A 36 1.37 -5.78 11.86
CA SER A 36 0.30 -5.30 11.00
C SER A 36 -0.28 -3.95 11.40
N LEU A 37 -0.03 -3.49 12.63
CA LEU A 37 -0.75 -2.34 13.23
C LEU A 37 0.16 -1.19 13.69
N ASP A 38 1.47 -1.42 13.78
CA ASP A 38 2.47 -0.43 14.21
C ASP A 38 3.58 -0.28 13.16
N ASN A 39 3.50 0.78 12.36
CA ASN A 39 4.44 1.12 11.29
C ASN A 39 4.68 -0.05 10.32
N TYR A 40 3.58 -0.59 9.78
CA TYR A 40 3.55 -1.74 8.88
C TYR A 40 4.50 -1.61 7.69
N MET A 41 4.53 -0.46 7.01
CA MET A 41 5.33 -0.30 5.79
C MET A 41 6.82 -0.39 6.09
N LEU A 42 7.28 0.30 7.14
CA LEU A 42 8.66 0.19 7.62
C LEU A 42 9.06 -1.24 7.96
N ARG A 43 8.17 -1.98 8.63
CA ARG A 43 8.43 -3.38 9.00
C ARG A 43 8.55 -4.29 7.78
N ASN A 44 7.76 -4.06 6.75
CA ASN A 44 7.86 -4.83 5.51
C ASN A 44 9.14 -4.53 4.74
N VAL A 45 9.51 -3.25 4.63
CA VAL A 45 10.72 -2.83 3.91
C VAL A 45 11.99 -3.34 4.59
N LEU A 46 12.04 -3.28 5.92
CA LEU A 46 13.20 -3.72 6.70
C LEU A 46 13.20 -5.23 6.97
N GLY A 47 12.09 -5.92 6.67
CA GLY A 47 11.96 -7.36 6.73
C GLY A 47 11.99 -7.95 8.15
N GLU A 48 12.31 -9.26 8.20
CA GLU A 48 12.20 -10.11 9.40
C GLU A 48 12.94 -9.55 10.63
N ALA A 49 14.08 -8.89 10.41
CA ALA A 49 14.92 -8.33 11.46
C ALA A 49 14.18 -7.36 12.40
N VAL A 50 13.16 -6.67 11.89
CA VAL A 50 12.36 -5.72 12.68
C VAL A 50 10.88 -6.06 12.71
N TYR A 51 10.40 -6.95 11.83
CA TYR A 51 8.98 -7.22 11.65
C TYR A 51 8.28 -7.64 12.96
N HIS A 52 8.95 -8.44 13.78
CA HIS A 52 8.43 -8.96 15.05
C HIS A 52 8.76 -8.12 16.28
N LEU A 53 9.41 -6.95 16.12
CA LEU A 53 9.69 -6.09 17.27
C LEU A 53 8.40 -5.68 17.98
N PRO A 54 8.40 -5.55 19.32
CA PRO A 54 7.23 -5.05 20.04
C PRO A 54 6.80 -3.67 19.52
N ALA A 55 5.53 -3.34 19.71
CA ALA A 55 4.99 -2.05 19.28
C ALA A 55 5.78 -0.87 19.88
N GLY A 56 6.05 0.16 19.08
CA GLY A 56 6.80 1.34 19.50
C GLY A 56 8.30 1.13 19.70
N LYS A 57 8.86 -0.03 19.31
CA LYS A 57 10.31 -0.29 19.33
C LYS A 57 11.03 0.11 18.05
N LEU A 58 10.29 0.49 17.01
CA LEU A 58 10.89 1.13 15.85
C LEU A 58 11.42 2.51 16.22
N THR A 59 12.51 2.91 15.55
CA THR A 59 13.30 4.09 15.90
C THR A 59 13.56 4.90 14.64
N GLU A 60 14.02 6.14 14.81
CA GLU A 60 14.44 6.97 13.67
C GLU A 60 15.59 6.35 12.86
N GLN A 61 16.43 5.51 13.49
CA GLN A 61 17.48 4.77 12.78
C GLN A 61 16.89 3.72 11.82
N HIS A 62 15.80 3.06 12.21
CA HIS A 62 15.07 2.15 11.32
C HIS A 62 14.48 2.93 10.13
N LEU A 63 13.87 4.09 10.38
CA LEU A 63 13.37 4.97 9.32
C LEU A 63 14.48 5.40 8.35
N HIS A 64 15.63 5.81 8.88
CA HIS A 64 16.78 6.19 8.05
C HIS A 64 17.28 5.03 7.19
N THR A 65 17.33 3.82 7.76
CA THR A 65 17.74 2.61 7.04
C THR A 65 16.75 2.28 5.94
N ALA A 66 15.44 2.33 6.21
CA ALA A 66 14.40 2.06 5.21
C ALA A 66 14.43 3.06 4.06
N ARG A 67 14.63 4.36 4.35
CA ARG A 67 14.78 5.39 3.31
C ARG A 67 15.94 5.09 2.37
N LYS A 68 17.10 4.71 2.92
CA LYS A 68 18.26 4.29 2.13
C LYS A 68 17.96 3.04 1.30
N MET A 69 17.37 2.02 1.90
CA MET A 69 17.03 0.79 1.18
C MET A 69 16.10 1.06 0.00
N VAL A 70 15.05 1.88 0.19
CA VAL A 70 14.19 2.26 -0.93
C VAL A 70 14.96 3.03 -2.00
N ALA A 71 15.74 4.04 -1.63
CA ALA A 71 16.50 4.83 -2.60
C ALA A 71 17.55 4.00 -3.37
N ASP A 72 18.14 2.99 -2.73
CA ASP A 72 19.24 2.21 -3.30
C ASP A 72 18.76 0.96 -4.06
N SER A 73 17.59 0.40 -3.73
CA SER A 73 17.17 -0.93 -4.21
C SER A 73 15.78 -1.02 -4.82
N VAL A 74 14.98 0.06 -4.79
CA VAL A 74 13.64 0.08 -5.39
C VAL A 74 13.66 0.91 -6.64
N ASP A 75 13.39 0.28 -7.78
CA ASP A 75 13.38 0.95 -9.09
C ASP A 75 12.11 1.80 -9.31
N VAL A 76 10.98 1.35 -8.76
CA VAL A 76 9.67 2.00 -8.99
C VAL A 76 8.88 2.04 -7.68
N ILE A 77 8.44 3.23 -7.31
CA ILE A 77 7.55 3.47 -6.18
C ILE A 77 6.18 3.87 -6.72
N VAL A 78 5.14 3.25 -6.19
CA VAL A 78 3.76 3.50 -6.64
C VAL A 78 2.95 4.07 -5.47
N ILE A 79 2.35 5.24 -5.70
CA ILE A 79 1.44 5.92 -4.75
C ILE A 79 0.01 5.70 -5.21
N LEU A 80 -0.80 5.03 -4.38
CA LEU A 80 -2.16 4.61 -4.76
C LEU A 80 -3.18 5.74 -4.62
N GLU A 81 -2.92 6.70 -3.74
CA GLU A 81 -3.81 7.82 -3.42
C GLU A 81 -3.87 8.86 -4.54
N ASP A 82 -2.84 8.93 -5.39
CA ASP A 82 -2.78 9.83 -6.54
C ASP A 82 -2.90 9.03 -7.84
N SER A 83 -4.13 8.91 -8.34
CA SER A 83 -4.42 8.15 -9.56
C SER A 83 -3.69 8.67 -10.80
N LYS A 84 -3.36 9.96 -10.88
CA LYS A 84 -2.63 10.53 -12.02
C LYS A 84 -1.16 10.14 -11.95
N LEU A 85 -0.56 10.27 -10.76
CA LEU A 85 0.82 9.87 -10.52
C LEU A 85 1.00 8.36 -10.69
N LEU A 86 0.04 7.57 -10.21
CA LEU A 86 -0.06 6.13 -10.42
C LEU A 86 -0.04 5.80 -11.92
N ALA A 87 -1.01 6.32 -12.68
CA ALA A 87 -1.13 6.04 -14.12
C ALA A 87 0.16 6.41 -14.88
N ARG A 88 0.73 7.58 -14.56
CA ARG A 88 2.00 8.04 -15.15
C ARG A 88 3.15 7.09 -14.83
N THR A 89 3.27 6.66 -13.58
CA THR A 89 4.33 5.74 -13.13
C THR A 89 4.17 4.37 -13.81
N LEU A 90 2.95 3.83 -13.87
CA LEU A 90 2.70 2.56 -14.56
C LEU A 90 3.05 2.65 -16.05
N LYS A 91 2.67 3.76 -16.72
CA LYS A 91 2.98 3.97 -18.14
C LYS A 91 4.48 4.07 -18.41
N TRP A 92 5.16 4.98 -17.71
CA TRP A 92 6.53 5.34 -18.07
C TRP A 92 7.60 4.52 -17.36
N ALA A 93 7.34 4.07 -16.13
CA ALA A 93 8.29 3.24 -15.38
C ALA A 93 8.16 1.76 -15.75
N LEU A 94 6.92 1.26 -15.88
CA LEU A 94 6.65 -0.16 -16.14
C LEU A 94 6.25 -0.47 -17.59
N GLY A 95 5.99 0.54 -18.42
CA GLY A 95 5.59 0.35 -19.82
C GLY A 95 4.14 -0.11 -19.99
N TRP A 96 3.30 -0.01 -18.96
CA TRP A 96 1.92 -0.50 -19.00
C TRP A 96 1.02 0.44 -19.82
N CYS A 97 0.16 -0.15 -20.65
CA CYS A 97 -0.75 0.63 -21.49
C CYS A 97 -2.07 0.93 -20.75
N ASP A 98 -2.81 1.97 -21.18
CA ASP A 98 -4.07 2.42 -20.54
C ASP A 98 -5.13 1.30 -20.39
N VAL A 99 -5.10 0.29 -21.27
CA VAL A 99 -5.96 -0.90 -21.21
C VAL A 99 -5.66 -1.82 -20.01
N GLU A 100 -4.45 -1.78 -19.47
CA GLU A 100 -4.01 -2.59 -18.32
C GLU A 100 -4.19 -1.84 -16.98
N MET A 101 -4.45 -0.52 -17.03
CA MET A 101 -4.65 0.32 -15.84
C MET A 101 -6.03 0.16 -15.19
N GLN A 102 -6.94 -0.62 -15.78
CA GLN A 102 -8.29 -0.86 -15.25
C GLN A 102 -8.32 -1.67 -13.93
N ALA A 103 -7.18 -2.13 -13.42
CA ALA A 103 -7.10 -2.76 -12.10
C ALA A 103 -7.55 -1.83 -10.96
N CYS A 104 -7.40 -0.51 -11.13
CA CYS A 104 -7.97 0.50 -10.25
C CYS A 104 -9.20 1.13 -10.90
N ASN A 105 -10.32 0.41 -10.93
CA ASN A 105 -11.58 0.93 -11.48
C ASN A 105 -12.00 2.21 -10.74
N PRO A 106 -12.01 3.40 -11.40
CA PRO A 106 -12.44 4.64 -10.76
C PRO A 106 -13.93 4.60 -10.39
N ASN A 107 -14.75 3.71 -10.96
CA ASN A 107 -16.13 3.52 -10.52
C ASN A 107 -16.26 2.70 -9.23
N LEU A 108 -15.15 2.16 -8.69
CA LEU A 108 -15.09 1.69 -7.30
C LEU A 108 -14.79 2.84 -6.31
N SER A 109 -14.72 4.10 -6.78
CA SER A 109 -14.67 5.30 -5.94
C SER A 109 -16.00 5.59 -5.22
N HIS A 110 -16.66 4.55 -4.71
CA HIS A 110 -17.50 4.79 -3.55
C HIS A 110 -16.58 5.34 -2.47
N HIS A 111 -16.94 6.52 -1.96
CA HIS A 111 -16.37 7.19 -0.81
C HIS A 111 -16.41 6.33 0.47
N ASN A 112 -15.79 5.16 0.44
CA ASN A 112 -15.34 4.48 1.63
C ASN A 112 -13.92 4.96 1.81
N THR A 113 -13.73 5.86 2.77
CA THR A 113 -12.45 6.40 3.24
C THR A 113 -11.48 5.31 3.74
N GLY A 114 -11.69 4.02 3.42
CA GLY A 114 -11.11 2.83 4.04
C GLY A 114 -11.48 2.65 5.51
N LEU A 115 -11.81 3.76 6.16
CA LEU A 115 -12.21 3.91 7.53
C LEU A 115 -13.74 3.94 7.61
N PRO A 116 -14.35 3.19 8.54
CA PRO A 116 -15.75 3.33 8.89
C PRO A 116 -16.14 4.79 9.15
N LEU A 117 -17.33 5.22 8.73
CA LEU A 117 -17.82 6.59 8.90
C LEU A 117 -17.98 7.00 10.39
N ASP A 118 -17.99 6.03 11.29
CA ASP A 118 -18.13 6.14 12.74
C ASP A 118 -16.79 6.12 13.49
N VAL A 119 -15.66 6.28 12.80
CA VAL A 119 -14.35 6.39 13.45
C VAL A 119 -14.33 7.60 14.38
N PRO A 120 -14.12 7.40 15.70
CA PRO A 120 -14.16 8.49 16.67
C PRO A 120 -13.16 9.60 16.34
N LEU A 121 -13.52 10.86 16.61
CA LEU A 121 -12.72 12.05 16.26
C LEU A 121 -11.28 12.02 16.81
N PHE A 122 -11.01 11.23 17.86
CA PHE A 122 -9.68 11.07 18.47
C PHE A 122 -8.80 10.02 17.78
N TRP A 123 -9.41 9.11 17.01
CA TRP A 123 -8.75 7.98 16.39
C TRP A 123 -7.72 8.37 15.32
N PRO A 124 -7.96 9.39 14.46
CA PRO A 124 -6.95 9.80 13.47
C PRO A 124 -5.63 10.25 14.10
N LYS A 125 -5.69 11.04 15.19
CA LYS A 125 -4.49 11.49 15.91
C LYS A 125 -3.77 10.35 16.62
N HIS A 126 -4.53 9.41 17.18
CA HIS A 126 -3.94 8.26 17.84
C HIS A 126 -3.26 7.31 16.83
N LEU A 127 -3.92 7.00 15.73
CA LEU A 127 -3.36 6.20 14.64
C LEU A 127 -2.10 6.84 14.04
N GLU A 128 -2.15 8.15 13.81
CA GLU A 128 -0.99 8.91 13.31
C GLU A 128 0.17 8.88 14.32
N SER A 129 -0.12 8.93 15.62
CA SER A 129 0.92 8.87 16.67
C SER A 129 1.63 7.50 16.71
N ILE A 130 0.89 6.41 16.53
CA ILE A 130 1.44 5.05 16.49
C ILE A 130 2.24 4.87 15.19
N ASN A 131 1.67 5.29 14.04
CA ASN A 131 2.26 5.12 12.71
C ASN A 131 3.10 6.32 12.26
N ARG A 132 3.64 7.11 13.20
CA ARG A 132 4.34 8.37 12.89
C ARG A 132 5.53 8.16 11.96
N LEU A 133 6.26 7.04 12.10
CA LEU A 133 7.42 6.77 11.27
C LEU A 133 6.98 6.37 9.86
N ASP A 134 5.92 5.57 9.73
CA ASP A 134 5.32 5.22 8.44
C ASP A 134 4.80 6.45 7.69
N VAL A 135 4.15 7.40 8.38
CA VAL A 135 3.72 8.66 7.77
C VAL A 135 4.92 9.45 7.22
N GLN A 136 6.03 9.48 7.97
CA GLN A 136 7.26 10.13 7.50
C GLN A 136 7.96 9.37 6.38
N PHE A 137 7.83 8.05 6.35
CA PHE A 137 8.37 7.20 5.30
C PHE A 137 7.55 7.33 4.01
N PHE A 138 6.22 7.34 4.12
CA PHE A 138 5.29 7.59 3.02
C PHE A 138 5.58 8.95 2.37
N ARG A 139 5.72 10.03 3.16
CA ARG A 139 6.05 11.35 2.63
C ARG A 139 7.38 11.36 1.86
N TYR A 140 8.36 10.60 2.33
CA TYR A 140 9.63 10.45 1.64
C TYR A 140 9.47 9.69 0.31
N CYS A 141 8.73 8.59 0.30
CA CYS A 141 8.45 7.80 -0.91
C CYS A 141 7.64 8.61 -1.95
N ALA A 142 6.64 9.36 -1.49
CA ALA A 142 5.86 10.27 -2.32
C ALA A 142 6.75 11.36 -2.95
N PHE A 143 7.70 11.90 -2.17
CA PHE A 143 8.67 12.86 -2.70
C PHE A 143 9.57 12.24 -3.79
N LEU A 144 10.09 11.02 -3.60
CA LEU A 144 10.86 10.32 -4.64
C LEU A 144 10.01 10.10 -5.90
N THR A 145 8.77 9.63 -5.74
CA THR A 145 7.86 9.40 -6.87
C THR A 145 7.57 10.69 -7.66
N GLN A 146 7.49 11.83 -6.97
CA GLN A 146 7.35 13.13 -7.62
C GLN A 146 8.60 13.53 -8.41
N LEU A 147 9.80 13.19 -7.94
CA LEU A 147 11.03 13.40 -8.71
C LEU A 147 11.04 12.53 -9.97
N ASP A 148 10.62 11.27 -9.87
CA ASP A 148 10.50 10.38 -11.03
C ASP A 148 9.48 10.91 -12.03
N ALA A 149 8.38 11.50 -11.56
CA ALA A 149 7.37 12.10 -12.42
C ALA A 149 7.93 13.23 -13.30
N ILE A 150 8.93 13.99 -12.82
CA ILE A 150 9.61 15.00 -13.63
C ILE A 150 10.40 14.33 -14.77
N MET A 151 11.06 13.21 -14.49
CA MET A 151 11.76 12.45 -15.53
C MET A 151 10.79 11.88 -16.55
N TYR A 152 9.63 11.38 -16.11
CA TYR A 152 8.58 10.90 -17.01
C TYR A 152 8.05 12.01 -17.93
N ASP A 153 7.87 13.24 -17.42
CA ASP A 153 7.43 14.38 -18.24
C ASP A 153 8.47 14.74 -19.33
N VAL A 154 9.77 14.64 -19.01
CA VAL A 154 10.84 14.83 -20.01
C VAL A 154 10.82 13.74 -21.07
N VAL A 155 10.61 12.48 -20.67
CA VAL A 155 10.53 11.36 -21.61
C VAL A 155 9.30 11.52 -22.52
N GLU A 156 8.14 11.84 -21.95
CA GLU A 156 6.90 12.07 -22.69
C GLU A 156 7.05 13.18 -23.75
N ALA A 157 7.75 14.27 -23.41
CA ALA A 157 7.98 15.38 -24.35
C ALA A 157 8.92 15.01 -25.52
N ASN A 158 9.75 13.97 -25.39
CA ASN A 158 10.82 13.63 -26.32
C ASN A 158 10.65 12.28 -27.03
N VAL A 159 9.60 11.50 -26.71
CA VAL A 159 9.34 10.18 -27.30
C VAL A 159 8.02 10.19 -28.06
N PHE A 160 8.02 9.68 -29.31
CA PHE A 160 6.79 9.37 -30.04
C PHE A 160 6.06 8.20 -29.35
N ASP A 161 4.77 8.36 -29.07
CA ASP A 161 3.94 7.47 -28.24
C ASP A 161 4.01 6.00 -28.72
N ARG A 162 4.85 5.19 -28.05
CA ARG A 162 5.11 3.78 -28.42
C ARG A 162 3.93 2.85 -28.14
N CYS A 163 2.89 3.30 -27.44
CA CYS A 163 1.73 2.47 -27.11
C CYS A 163 0.90 2.08 -28.35
N ALA A 164 1.00 2.83 -29.46
CA ALA A 164 0.30 2.50 -30.70
C ALA A 164 0.91 1.31 -31.45
N ASP A 165 2.21 1.04 -31.28
CA ASP A 165 2.93 0.04 -32.09
C ASP A 165 2.91 -1.38 -31.48
N TRP A 166 2.53 -1.53 -30.21
CA TRP A 166 2.54 -2.81 -29.49
C TRP A 166 1.18 -3.52 -29.42
N VAL A 167 0.10 -2.89 -29.88
CA VAL A 167 -1.18 -3.57 -30.06
C VAL A 167 -1.06 -4.54 -31.23
N ARG A 168 -0.62 -5.77 -30.95
CA ARG A 168 -0.73 -6.86 -31.93
C ARG A 168 -2.21 -6.97 -32.33
N PRO A 169 -2.55 -7.01 -33.63
CA PRO A 169 -3.94 -7.14 -34.11
C PRO A 169 -4.67 -8.40 -33.59
N GLU A 170 -3.94 -9.32 -32.97
CA GLU A 170 -4.36 -10.66 -32.60
C GLU A 170 -5.11 -10.73 -31.26
N PHE A 171 -5.09 -9.67 -30.44
CA PHE A 171 -5.75 -9.65 -29.11
C PHE A 171 -7.15 -9.01 -29.10
N ASN A 172 -7.81 -8.91 -30.26
CA ASN A 172 -9.22 -8.51 -30.37
C ASN A 172 -10.20 -9.66 -30.00
N ALA A 173 -9.83 -10.48 -29.01
CA ALA A 173 -10.70 -11.53 -28.49
C ALA A 173 -11.48 -10.99 -27.29
N THR A 174 -12.79 -10.93 -27.48
CA THR A 174 -13.82 -10.62 -26.49
C THR A 174 -13.61 -11.43 -25.21
N VAL A 175 -13.10 -10.79 -24.15
CA VAL A 175 -13.15 -11.38 -22.81
C VAL A 175 -14.50 -10.99 -22.20
N GLY A 176 -15.48 -11.87 -22.36
CA GLY A 176 -16.67 -11.86 -21.52
C GLY A 176 -16.26 -12.26 -20.11
N CYS A 177 -16.52 -11.39 -19.14
CA CYS A 177 -16.36 -11.71 -17.72
C CYS A 177 -17.34 -12.83 -17.34
N VAL A 178 -16.80 -13.92 -16.76
CA VAL A 178 -17.55 -14.91 -15.96
C VAL A 178 -17.37 -14.56 -14.50
#